data_AF-A0A4Y2GEE7-F1
#
_entry.id   AF-A0A4Y2GEE7-F1
#
_cell.length_a   1.000
_cell.length_b   1.000
_cell.length_c   1.000
_cell.angle_alpha   90.00
_cell.angle_beta   90.00
_cell.angle_gamma   90.00
#
_symmetry.space_group_name_H-M   'P 1'
#
loop_
_entity.id
_entity.type
_entity.pdbx_description
1 polymer ?
#
loop_
_entity_poly.entity_id
_entity_poly.type
_entity_poly.pdbx_seq_one_letter_code
_entity_poly.pdbx_strand_id
1 'polypeptide(L)'
;MRSYHQVQTWLGCRNGAVKDPLKWGWMHTPSGLFHKKSEKDPAPESLLQCISCTCEKGCTNACGCRKAGLHCSLLCKHCIGQSCENPILVILDNESEEGHAPAPIDMVDEQLECEDIEL
;
A
#
# COMPACT_ATOMS: atom_id res chain seq x y z
N MET A 1 6.19 7.11 -16.65
CA MET A 1 7.07 7.92 -17.51
C MET A 1 6.87 9.45 -17.40
N ARG A 2 5.68 9.97 -17.09
CA ARG A 2 5.51 11.44 -16.87
C ARG A 2 6.12 11.96 -15.57
N SER A 3 6.10 11.17 -14.50
CA SER A 3 6.51 11.63 -13.16
C SER A 3 7.97 12.07 -13.08
N TYR A 4 8.90 11.30 -13.66
CA TYR A 4 10.33 11.66 -13.69
C TYR A 4 10.58 12.95 -14.49
N HIS A 5 10.02 13.05 -15.69
CA HIS A 5 10.12 14.26 -16.51
C HIS A 5 9.51 15.49 -15.83
N GLN A 6 8.38 15.31 -15.13
CA GLN A 6 7.75 16.37 -14.35
C GLN A 6 8.65 16.85 -13.20
N VAL A 7 9.23 15.93 -12.43
CA VAL A 7 10.18 16.24 -11.35
C VAL A 7 11.40 16.99 -11.91
N GLN A 8 11.98 16.54 -13.02
CA GLN A 8 13.09 17.24 -13.67
C GLN A 8 12.72 18.67 -14.11
N THR A 9 11.48 18.85 -14.58
CA THR A 9 10.97 20.17 -14.99
C THR A 9 10.80 21.08 -13.78
N TRP A 10 10.23 20.59 -12.67
CA TRP A 10 10.07 21.35 -11.43
C TRP A 10 11.40 21.75 -10.80
N LEU A 11 12.40 20.88 -10.85
CA LEU A 11 13.73 21.14 -10.31
C LEU A 11 14.59 22.03 -11.23
N GLY A 12 14.07 22.50 -12.36
CA GLY A 12 14.81 23.36 -13.28
C GLY A 12 15.95 22.65 -14.03
N CYS A 13 15.96 21.31 -14.06
CA CYS A 13 17.03 20.49 -14.64
C CYS A 13 17.08 20.52 -16.19
N ARG A 14 16.29 21.39 -16.85
CA ARG A 14 16.16 21.45 -18.32
C ARG A 14 17.48 21.78 -19.03
N ASN A 15 18.45 22.39 -18.32
CA ASN A 15 19.67 22.97 -18.91
C ASN A 15 21.00 22.39 -18.39
N GLY A 16 21.06 21.13 -17.93
CA GLY A 16 22.35 20.41 -17.83
C GLY A 16 22.63 19.62 -16.54
N ALA A 17 21.77 19.69 -15.53
CA ALA A 17 21.89 18.85 -14.34
C ALA A 17 20.79 17.77 -14.34
N VAL A 18 20.84 16.86 -15.32
CA VAL A 18 19.97 15.67 -15.34
C VAL A 18 20.27 14.85 -14.09
N LYS A 19 19.28 14.70 -13.21
CA LYS A 19 19.42 13.83 -12.03
C LYS A 19 19.63 12.38 -12.49
N ASP A 20 20.46 11.65 -11.77
CA ASP A 20 20.69 10.23 -12.05
C ASP A 20 19.38 9.44 -11.89
N PRO A 21 18.84 8.81 -12.96
CA PRO A 21 17.61 8.03 -12.88
C PRO A 21 17.67 6.92 -11.82
N LEU A 22 18.85 6.33 -11.59
CA LEU A 22 19.01 5.20 -10.66
C LEU A 22 18.72 5.59 -9.22
N LYS A 23 19.00 6.86 -8.85
CA LYS A 23 18.68 7.41 -7.53
C LYS A 23 17.20 7.76 -7.38
N TRP A 24 16.41 7.67 -8.45
CA TRP A 24 15.01 8.09 -8.50
C TRP A 24 14.07 6.92 -8.88
N GLY A 25 14.42 5.71 -8.43
CA GLY A 25 13.57 4.54 -8.60
C GLY A 25 13.56 3.97 -10.03
N TRP A 26 14.64 4.18 -10.78
CA TRP A 26 14.88 3.47 -12.04
C TRP A 26 15.96 2.41 -11.86
N MET A 27 15.94 1.41 -12.73
CA MET A 27 16.93 0.35 -12.78
C MET A 27 17.38 0.12 -14.23
N HIS A 28 18.63 -0.29 -14.40
CA HIS A 28 19.13 -0.74 -15.70
C HIS A 28 18.60 -2.13 -16.02
N THR A 29 18.17 -2.31 -17.27
CA THR A 29 17.86 -3.58 -17.89
C THR A 29 18.61 -3.66 -19.23
N PRO A 30 18.76 -4.85 -19.84
CA PRO A 30 19.35 -4.98 -21.16
C PRO A 30 18.63 -4.17 -22.25
N SER A 31 17.36 -3.83 -22.03
CA SER A 31 16.52 -3.05 -22.95
C SER A 31 16.45 -1.56 -22.60
N GLY A 32 17.17 -1.08 -21.57
CA GLY A 32 17.25 0.34 -21.20
C GLY A 32 16.99 0.63 -19.73
N LEU A 33 16.36 1.77 -19.43
CA LEU A 33 15.96 2.15 -18.08
C LEU A 33 14.49 1.81 -17.84
N PHE A 34 14.22 1.10 -16.74
CA PHE A 34 12.86 0.76 -16.32
C PHE A 34 12.59 1.31 -14.94
N HIS A 35 11.33 1.66 -14.68
CA HIS A 35 10.89 1.98 -13.33
C HIS A 35 10.98 0.74 -12.45
N LYS A 36 11.61 0.89 -11.28
CA LYS A 36 11.54 -0.11 -10.22
C LYS A 36 10.09 -0.17 -9.72
N LYS A 37 9.44 -1.30 -9.94
CA LYS A 37 8.09 -1.54 -9.40
C LYS A 37 8.20 -1.68 -7.87
N SER A 38 7.17 -1.21 -7.17
CA SER A 38 7.03 -1.52 -5.75
C SER A 38 6.82 -3.01 -5.59
N GLU A 39 7.53 -3.62 -4.64
CA GLU A 39 7.27 -4.99 -4.17
C GLU A 39 6.15 -5.02 -3.13
N LYS A 40 5.88 -3.87 -2.50
CA LYS A 40 4.77 -3.71 -1.55
C LYS A 40 3.46 -3.63 -2.29
N ASP A 41 2.40 -4.12 -1.63
CA ASP A 41 1.03 -4.00 -2.10
C ASP A 41 0.64 -2.54 -2.38
N PRO A 42 -0.23 -2.30 -3.38
CA PRO A 42 -0.62 -0.95 -3.79
C PRO A 42 -1.40 -0.19 -2.71
N ALA A 43 -2.02 -0.91 -1.77
CA ALA A 43 -2.74 -0.35 -0.63
C ALA A 43 -2.67 -1.32 0.57
N PRO A 44 -2.71 -0.81 1.81
CA PRO A 44 -2.90 -1.64 3.00
C PRO A 44 -4.20 -2.45 2.94
N GLU A 45 -4.19 -3.66 3.51
CA GLU A 45 -5.36 -4.55 3.56
C GLU A 45 -6.57 -3.88 4.23
N SER A 46 -6.33 -3.08 5.27
CA SER A 46 -7.38 -2.31 5.96
C SER A 46 -8.12 -1.34 5.04
N LEU A 47 -7.45 -0.76 4.03
CA LEU A 47 -8.11 0.08 3.02
C LEU A 47 -8.84 -0.77 1.98
N LEU A 48 -8.31 -1.94 1.62
CA LEU A 48 -8.99 -2.86 0.69
C LEU A 48 -10.31 -3.37 1.27
N GLN A 49 -10.38 -3.55 2.60
CA GLN A 49 -11.62 -3.92 3.29
C GLN A 49 -12.73 -2.87 3.15
N CYS A 50 -12.40 -1.59 2.92
CA CYS A 50 -13.41 -0.54 2.70
C CYS A 50 -14.07 -0.60 1.31
N ILE A 51 -13.59 -1.45 0.40
CA ILE A 51 -14.15 -1.58 -0.96
C ILE A 51 -15.42 -2.41 -0.92
N SER A 52 -16.52 -1.84 -1.42
CA SER A 52 -17.81 -2.52 -1.53
C SER A 52 -18.30 -2.63 -2.97
N CYS A 53 -18.95 -3.73 -3.31
CA CYS A 53 -19.72 -3.85 -4.54
C CYS A 53 -21.14 -3.33 -4.37
N THR A 54 -21.78 -3.00 -5.49
CA THR A 54 -23.19 -2.61 -5.57
C THR A 54 -24.07 -3.77 -6.07
N CYS A 55 -23.63 -5.01 -5.87
CA CYS A 55 -24.35 -6.18 -6.34
C CYS A 55 -25.65 -6.36 -5.56
N GLU A 56 -26.78 -6.34 -6.25
CA GLU A 56 -28.10 -6.61 -5.66
C GLU A 56 -28.43 -8.11 -5.63
N LYS A 57 -27.87 -8.88 -6.57
CA LYS A 57 -28.12 -10.32 -6.73
C LYS A 57 -26.83 -11.03 -7.09
N GLY A 58 -26.41 -12.00 -6.29
CA GLY A 58 -25.24 -12.82 -6.61
C GLY A 58 -23.94 -12.02 -6.62
N CYS A 59 -22.80 -12.70 -6.58
CA CYS A 59 -21.50 -12.07 -6.87
C CYS A 59 -20.72 -12.90 -7.88
N THR A 60 -21.20 -12.89 -9.13
CA THR A 60 -20.55 -13.53 -10.29
C THR A 60 -19.60 -12.56 -11.00
N ASN A 61 -19.44 -12.69 -12.32
CA ASN A 61 -18.52 -11.92 -13.17
C ASN A 61 -18.84 -10.41 -13.22
N ALA A 62 -20.04 -9.98 -12.84
CA ALA A 62 -20.42 -8.57 -12.79
C ALA A 62 -19.94 -7.85 -11.51
N CYS A 63 -19.55 -8.60 -10.48
CA CYS A 63 -19.17 -8.04 -9.19
C CYS A 63 -17.91 -7.16 -9.27
N GLY A 64 -18.00 -5.92 -8.80
CA GLY A 64 -16.88 -4.99 -8.76
C GLY A 64 -15.71 -5.50 -7.91
N CYS A 65 -15.98 -6.06 -6.72
CA CYS A 65 -14.95 -6.67 -5.87
C CYS A 65 -14.23 -7.80 -6.62
N ARG A 66 -14.98 -8.74 -7.23
CA ARG A 66 -14.39 -9.87 -7.97
C ARG A 66 -13.53 -9.39 -9.15
N LYS A 67 -14.00 -8.38 -9.90
CA LYS A 67 -13.23 -7.78 -11.01
C LYS A 67 -11.94 -7.12 -10.53
N ALA A 68 -11.94 -6.56 -9.33
CA ALA A 68 -10.76 -6.01 -8.68
C ALA A 68 -9.85 -7.08 -8.07
N GLY A 69 -10.22 -8.37 -8.16
CA GLY A 69 -9.47 -9.47 -7.53
C GLY A 69 -9.68 -9.56 -6.01
N LEU A 70 -10.72 -8.94 -5.49
CA LEU A 70 -11.02 -8.87 -4.05
C LEU A 70 -12.25 -9.70 -3.70
N HIS A 71 -12.26 -10.22 -2.47
CA HIS A 71 -13.48 -10.76 -1.87
C HIS A 71 -14.43 -9.62 -1.45
N CYS A 72 -15.74 -9.89 -1.39
CA CYS A 72 -16.70 -8.92 -0.87
C CYS A 72 -16.48 -8.74 0.62
N SER A 73 -16.18 -7.51 1.05
CA SER A 73 -16.10 -7.17 2.47
C SER A 73 -17.49 -6.95 3.07
N LEU A 74 -17.59 -6.90 4.40
CA LEU A 74 -18.84 -6.63 5.14
C LEU A 74 -19.56 -5.32 4.72
N LEU A 75 -18.89 -4.43 3.99
CA LEU A 75 -19.50 -3.23 3.43
C LEU A 75 -20.37 -3.51 2.18
N CYS A 76 -20.31 -4.71 1.60
CA CYS A 76 -21.17 -5.14 0.49
C CYS A 76 -22.60 -5.48 0.97
N LYS A 77 -23.33 -4.45 1.41
CA LYS A 77 -24.61 -4.56 2.13
C LYS A 77 -25.70 -5.38 1.42
N HIS A 78 -25.75 -5.33 0.09
CA HIS A 78 -26.86 -5.93 -0.66
C HIS A 78 -26.65 -7.41 -0.98
N CYS A 79 -25.41 -7.88 -1.12
CA CYS A 79 -25.15 -9.27 -1.50
C CYS A 79 -24.83 -10.16 -0.29
N ILE A 80 -24.13 -9.65 0.72
CA ILE A 80 -23.67 -10.45 1.87
C ILE A 80 -24.83 -11.01 2.67
N GLY A 81 -24.72 -12.28 3.08
CA GLY A 81 -25.72 -12.98 3.88
C GLY A 81 -26.99 -13.36 3.11
N GLN A 82 -27.12 -12.96 1.85
CA GLN A 82 -28.26 -13.31 0.99
C GLN A 82 -27.85 -14.21 -0.17
N SER A 83 -27.06 -13.67 -1.08
CA SER A 83 -26.70 -14.34 -2.34
C SER A 83 -25.25 -14.17 -2.75
N CYS A 84 -24.39 -13.60 -1.88
CA CYS A 84 -23.00 -13.38 -2.21
C CYS A 84 -22.24 -14.70 -2.42
N GLU A 85 -21.79 -14.93 -3.65
CA GLU A 85 -20.91 -16.03 -4.04
C GLU A 85 -19.41 -15.65 -3.99
N ASN A 86 -19.11 -14.45 -3.50
CA ASN A 86 -17.76 -13.95 -3.31
C ASN A 86 -17.56 -13.43 -1.87
N PRO A 87 -17.90 -14.20 -0.83
CA PRO A 87 -17.81 -13.72 0.55
C PRO A 87 -16.34 -13.50 0.94
N ILE A 88 -16.12 -12.65 1.95
CA ILE A 88 -14.83 -12.55 2.62
C ILE A 88 -14.45 -13.94 3.17
N LEU A 89 -13.23 -14.38 2.88
CA LEU A 89 -12.67 -15.56 3.52
C LEU A 89 -12.25 -15.13 4.91
N VAL A 90 -13.06 -15.43 5.93
CA VAL A 90 -12.61 -15.35 7.31
C VAL A 90 -11.59 -16.48 7.48
N ILE A 91 -10.32 -16.19 7.22
CA ILE A 91 -9.27 -16.95 7.87
C ILE A 91 -9.45 -16.60 9.35
N LEU A 92 -10.14 -17.48 10.09
CA LEU A 92 -10.03 -17.49 11.53
C LEU A 92 -8.56 -17.82 11.78
N ASP A 93 -7.71 -16.80 11.85
CA ASP A 93 -6.50 -16.90 12.62
C ASP A 93 -7.00 -17.11 14.05
N ASN A 94 -7.19 -18.38 14.37
CA ASN A 94 -7.39 -18.88 15.70
C ASN A 94 -6.04 -18.71 16.40
N GLU A 95 -5.61 -17.46 16.56
CA GLU A 95 -4.54 -17.10 17.48
C GLU A 95 -5.12 -17.39 18.86
N SER A 96 -4.84 -18.61 19.31
CA SER A 96 -4.92 -19.00 20.72
C SER A 96 -4.43 -17.82 21.55
N GLU A 97 -5.26 -17.35 22.48
CA GLU A 97 -4.85 -16.45 23.55
C GLU A 97 -3.73 -17.10 24.37
N GLU A 98 -2.50 -17.06 23.89
CA GLU A 98 -1.31 -17.25 24.70
C GLU A 98 -0.91 -15.85 25.16
N GLY A 99 -1.46 -15.46 26.31
CA GLY A 99 -1.12 -14.22 26.98
C GLY A 99 0.39 -14.13 27.21
N HIS A 100 1.05 -13.22 26.50
CA HIS A 100 2.32 -12.69 26.93
C HIS A 100 2.18 -11.18 27.11
N ALA A 101 2.05 -10.77 28.37
CA ALA A 101 2.06 -9.36 28.75
C ALA A 101 3.37 -8.72 28.23
N PRO A 102 3.33 -7.55 27.57
CA PRO A 102 4.55 -6.83 27.25
C PRO A 102 5.22 -6.42 28.57
N ALA A 103 6.50 -6.78 28.71
CA ALA A 103 7.33 -6.30 29.81
C ALA A 103 7.38 -4.76 29.80
N PRO A 104 7.52 -4.10 30.97
CA PRO A 104 7.61 -2.65 31.05
C PRO A 104 8.74 -2.14 30.16
N ILE A 105 8.43 -1.17 29.30
CA ILE A 105 9.42 -0.46 28.52
C ILE A 105 10.13 0.47 29.50
N ASP A 106 11.36 0.13 29.90
CA ASP A 106 12.22 1.06 30.61
C ASP A 106 12.49 2.28 29.71
N MET A 107 11.98 3.43 30.13
CA MET A 107 12.24 4.72 29.50
C MET A 107 13.71 5.09 29.76
N VAL A 108 14.61 4.73 28.85
CA VAL A 108 15.97 5.29 28.84
C VAL A 108 15.94 6.65 28.14
N ASP A 109 16.26 7.67 28.95
CA ASP A 109 16.47 9.06 28.59
C ASP A 109 17.64 9.18 27.61
N GLU A 110 17.36 9.19 26.30
CA GLU A 110 18.36 9.55 25.30
C GLU A 110 18.45 11.06 25.27
N GLN A 111 19.38 11.59 26.07
CA GLN A 111 19.71 13.01 26.10
C GLN A 111 20.15 13.44 24.70
N LEU A 112 19.30 14.26 24.09
CA LEU A 112 19.57 15.02 22.89
C LEU A 112 20.67 16.04 23.19
N GLU A 113 21.93 15.70 22.88
CA GLU A 113 23.00 16.71 22.80
C GLU A 113 22.81 17.50 21.50
N CYS A 114 22.27 18.70 21.63
CA CYS A 114 22.34 19.73 20.60
C CYS A 114 23.76 20.29 20.59
N GLU A 115 24.58 19.93 19.61
CA GLU A 115 25.81 20.66 19.33
C GLU A 115 25.46 22.01 18.66
N ASP A 116 25.86 23.09 19.34
CA ASP A 116 25.74 24.47 18.89
C ASP A 116 26.54 24.71 17.60
N ILE A 117 25.88 25.19 16.56
CA ILE A 117 26.55 25.83 15.42
C ILE A 117 26.57 27.32 15.72
N GLU A 118 27.73 27.82 16.17
CA GLU A 118 28.01 29.26 16.23
C GLU A 118 27.98 29.88 14.82
N LEU A 119 27.40 31.08 14.74
CA LEU A 119 27.14 31.87 13.55
C LEU A 119 28.41 32.42 12.87
#